data_AF-A0A8J2QBV6-F1
#
_entry.id   AF-A0A8J2QBV6-F1
#
_cell.length_a   1.000
_cell.length_b   1.000
_cell.length_c   1.000
_cell.angle_alpha   90.00
_cell.angle_beta   90.00
_cell.angle_gamma   90.00
#
_symmetry.space_group_name_H-M   'P 1'
#
loop_
_entity.id
_entity.type
_entity.pdbx_description
1 polymer ?
#
loop_
_entity_poly.entity_id
_entity_poly.type
_entity_poly.pdbx_seq_one_letter_code
_entity_poly.pdbx_strand_id
1 'polypeptide(L)'
;MPYRRRYSAKMPDYDMEVTVVDVYDMASDIGKECEIIIEKYGPEAVTALLPKVINALELLENLAVRNEKENQALNELTAKISQLENDKIEKAEYRQRFEKEIEAIEEQWRTESAELVTAVARLQDENKRLRRTINSPADGEFWKWTSAPPSPAREHDQEVLSRLSSTAEKQRSTLRHQELQLQEKQQLIDSLTNQVEKLAQVSRDLRRKHKQLQNQMRLVCEERTELTAIVQSQQRDITALQKSDAKNKCTSCSVAMEDDEDQSSKPTFSVRELRAILHERNELKLKLNRAEEQLQALQAEPQPDSIVSSGSDTSPCISTTAVDDEAPVQGPLPAEPDDAPWKRNSGIRKLFWLALTARQDGRRSPPRISFGPCFRKLFAESDIAVGGFSRRQLGRSGPAAAATAPA
;
A
#
# COMPACT_ATOMS: atom_id res chain seq x y z
N MET A 1 -22.63 -17.00 -27.11
CA MET A 1 -22.82 -15.54 -27.26
C MET A 1 -21.59 -14.82 -26.75
N PRO A 2 -20.80 -14.13 -27.59
CA PRO A 2 -19.67 -13.34 -27.12
C PRO A 2 -20.17 -12.07 -26.43
N TYR A 3 -19.64 -11.76 -25.25
CA TYR A 3 -19.92 -10.49 -24.58
C TYR A 3 -19.35 -9.33 -25.40
N ARG A 4 -20.24 -8.51 -25.96
CA ARG A 4 -19.86 -7.29 -26.68
C ARG A 4 -19.22 -6.33 -25.66
N ARG A 5 -17.88 -6.23 -25.67
CA ARG A 5 -17.11 -5.30 -24.83
C ARG A 5 -17.65 -3.89 -25.12
N ARG A 6 -18.40 -3.29 -24.18
CA ARG A 6 -18.82 -1.90 -24.31
C ARG A 6 -17.54 -1.07 -24.35
N TYR A 7 -17.31 -0.40 -25.48
CA TYR A 7 -16.33 0.67 -25.52
C TYR A 7 -16.80 1.72 -24.52
N SER A 8 -15.99 1.99 -23.50
CA SER A 8 -16.14 3.22 -22.74
C SER A 8 -15.79 4.35 -23.70
N ALA A 9 -16.83 4.99 -24.24
CA ALA A 9 -16.64 6.27 -24.89
C ALA A 9 -16.16 7.22 -23.78
N LYS A 10 -14.90 7.64 -23.87
CA LYS A 10 -14.48 8.84 -23.15
C LYS A 10 -15.38 9.95 -23.65
N MET A 11 -16.31 10.39 -22.81
CA MET A 11 -16.94 11.68 -23.03
C MET A 11 -15.80 12.71 -23.09
N PRO A 12 -15.79 13.64 -24.05
CA PRO A 12 -14.85 14.74 -24.00
C PRO A 12 -15.14 15.54 -22.72
N ASP A 13 -14.11 15.80 -21.92
CA ASP A 13 -14.21 16.74 -20.80
C ASP A 13 -14.65 18.10 -21.36
N TYR A 14 -15.89 18.47 -21.08
CA TYR A 14 -16.31 19.86 -21.12
C TYR A 14 -15.88 20.47 -19.79
N ASP A 15 -14.61 20.90 -19.72
CA ASP A 15 -13.99 21.62 -18.60
C ASP A 15 -14.62 23.02 -18.42
N MET A 16 -15.92 23.04 -18.13
CA MET A 16 -16.78 24.20 -17.86
C MET A 16 -17.82 23.82 -16.80
N GLU A 17 -17.43 22.99 -15.82
CA GLU A 17 -18.25 22.73 -14.63
C GLU A 17 -18.27 23.98 -13.75
N VAL A 18 -19.35 24.76 -13.85
CA VAL A 18 -19.58 25.93 -12.99
C VAL A 18 -19.78 25.44 -11.56
N THR A 19 -18.77 25.68 -10.73
CA THR A 19 -18.80 25.39 -9.29
C THR A 19 -19.55 26.48 -8.54
N VAL A 20 -19.86 26.22 -7.27
CA VAL A 20 -20.47 27.24 -6.40
C VAL A 20 -19.56 28.46 -6.26
N VAL A 21 -18.23 28.27 -6.24
CA VAL A 21 -17.25 29.37 -6.14
C VAL A 21 -17.34 30.31 -7.34
N ASP A 22 -17.45 29.76 -8.56
CA ASP A 22 -17.58 30.55 -9.79
C ASP A 22 -18.84 31.43 -9.76
N VAL A 23 -19.93 30.96 -9.15
CA VAL A 23 -21.16 31.75 -8.97
C VAL A 23 -20.95 32.94 -8.02
N TYR A 24 -20.19 32.76 -6.94
CA TYR A 24 -19.84 33.84 -6.03
C TYR A 24 -18.89 34.88 -6.66
N ASP A 25 -17.91 34.44 -7.46
CA ASP A 25 -17.02 35.34 -8.19
C ASP A 25 -17.78 36.13 -9.27
N MET A 26 -18.64 35.47 -10.05
CA MET A 26 -19.55 36.15 -10.98
C MET A 26 -20.48 37.15 -10.28
N ALA A 27 -21.04 36.79 -9.11
CA ALA A 27 -21.86 37.70 -8.31
C ALA A 27 -21.08 38.93 -7.81
N SER A 28 -19.80 38.74 -7.43
CA SER A 28 -18.90 39.80 -7.01
C SER A 28 -18.62 40.80 -8.13
N ASP A 29 -18.35 40.32 -9.35
CA ASP A 29 -18.09 41.18 -10.51
C ASP A 29 -19.35 41.91 -10.98
N ILE A 30 -20.50 41.22 -11.03
CA ILE A 30 -21.80 41.85 -11.31
C ILE A 30 -22.13 42.92 -10.25
N GLY A 31 -21.79 42.68 -8.98
CA GLY A 31 -21.96 43.65 -7.89
C GLY A 31 -21.17 44.94 -8.11
N LYS A 32 -19.89 44.84 -8.52
CA LYS A 32 -19.03 46.00 -8.81
C LYS A 32 -19.57 46.83 -9.98
N GLU A 33 -20.03 46.17 -11.04
CA GLU A 33 -20.65 46.87 -12.18
C GLU A 33 -21.96 47.56 -11.79
N CYS A 34 -22.78 46.93 -10.93
CA CYS A 34 -23.96 47.57 -10.36
C CYS A 34 -23.61 48.78 -9.48
N GLU A 35 -22.53 48.72 -8.68
CA GLU A 35 -22.04 49.84 -7.86
C GLU A 35 -21.65 51.04 -8.75
N ILE A 36 -20.90 50.82 -9.84
CA ILE A 36 -20.53 51.87 -10.82
C ILE A 36 -21.77 52.53 -11.45
N ILE A 37 -22.85 51.76 -11.70
CA ILE A 37 -24.11 52.29 -12.23
C ILE A 37 -24.82 53.15 -11.17
N ILE A 38 -24.85 52.70 -9.91
CA ILE A 38 -25.46 53.44 -8.78
C ILE A 38 -24.72 54.77 -8.56
N GLU A 39 -23.39 54.79 -8.59
CA GLU A 39 -22.59 56.01 -8.46
C GLU A 39 -22.88 57.05 -9.55
N LYS A 40 -23.12 56.62 -10.79
CA LYS A 40 -23.30 57.52 -11.96
C LYS A 40 -24.74 57.95 -12.21
N TYR A 41 -25.71 57.08 -11.94
CA TYR A 41 -27.12 57.27 -12.32
C TYR A 41 -28.09 57.23 -11.13
N GLY A 42 -27.58 57.03 -9.92
CA GLY A 42 -28.39 56.85 -8.71
C GLY A 42 -28.97 55.44 -8.57
N PRO A 43 -29.47 55.07 -7.37
CA PRO A 43 -29.93 53.72 -7.08
C PRO A 43 -31.13 53.29 -7.92
N GLU A 44 -32.01 54.21 -8.28
CA GLU A 44 -33.24 53.94 -9.04
C GLU A 44 -33.00 53.30 -10.41
N ALA A 45 -31.82 53.49 -11.00
CA ALA A 45 -31.43 52.83 -12.24
C ALA A 45 -31.34 51.29 -12.11
N VAL A 46 -31.11 50.77 -10.89
CA VAL A 46 -30.86 49.34 -10.66
C VAL A 46 -31.87 48.69 -9.70
N THR A 47 -32.67 49.46 -8.95
CA THR A 47 -33.66 48.98 -7.96
C THR A 47 -34.57 47.85 -8.50
N ALA A 48 -35.06 47.96 -9.75
CA ALA A 48 -35.95 46.96 -10.35
C ALA A 48 -35.22 45.79 -11.06
N LEU A 49 -33.89 45.90 -11.23
CA LEU A 49 -33.05 44.90 -11.88
C LEU A 49 -32.38 43.97 -10.88
N LEU A 50 -31.82 44.52 -9.79
CA LEU A 50 -31.11 43.77 -8.74
C LEU A 50 -31.88 42.54 -8.24
N PRO A 51 -33.18 42.59 -7.90
CA PRO A 51 -33.91 41.40 -7.46
C PRO A 51 -33.98 40.27 -8.49
N LYS A 52 -33.97 40.61 -9.80
CA LYS A 52 -33.99 39.62 -10.89
C LYS A 52 -32.61 38.98 -11.08
N VAL A 53 -31.56 39.78 -10.95
CA VAL A 53 -30.16 39.33 -10.98
C VAL A 53 -29.88 38.39 -9.81
N ILE A 54 -30.29 38.78 -8.60
CA ILE A 54 -30.17 37.95 -7.39
C ILE A 54 -30.90 36.61 -7.58
N ASN A 55 -32.17 36.61 -7.95
CA ASN A 55 -32.93 35.37 -8.20
C ASN A 55 -32.31 34.49 -9.30
N ALA A 56 -31.67 35.07 -10.32
CA ALA A 56 -30.94 34.30 -11.34
C ALA A 56 -29.64 33.68 -10.80
N LEU A 57 -28.90 34.40 -9.96
CA LEU A 57 -27.69 33.91 -9.30
C LEU A 57 -28.03 32.83 -8.25
N GLU A 58 -29.10 32.99 -7.48
CA GLU A 58 -29.63 31.97 -6.55
C GLU A 58 -30.03 30.69 -7.30
N LEU A 59 -30.69 30.80 -8.47
CA LEU A 59 -31.00 29.66 -9.33
C LEU A 59 -29.74 28.96 -9.84
N LEU A 60 -28.70 29.73 -10.20
CA LEU A 60 -27.43 29.21 -10.67
C LEU A 60 -26.63 28.53 -9.55
N GLU A 61 -26.59 29.11 -8.34
CA GLU A 61 -26.00 28.48 -7.16
C GLU A 61 -26.70 27.15 -6.85
N ASN A 62 -28.03 27.12 -6.87
CA ASN A 62 -28.80 25.88 -6.68
C ASN A 62 -28.56 24.83 -7.77
N LEU A 63 -28.15 25.24 -8.98
CA LEU A 63 -27.72 24.33 -10.04
C LEU A 63 -26.30 23.82 -9.80
N ALA A 64 -25.35 24.70 -9.44
CA ALA A 64 -23.97 24.35 -9.10
C ALA A 64 -23.89 23.39 -7.89
N VAL A 65 -24.58 23.69 -6.79
CA VAL A 65 -24.67 22.82 -5.60
C VAL A 65 -25.25 21.44 -5.95
N ARG A 66 -26.19 21.36 -6.90
CA ARG A 66 -26.76 20.07 -7.33
C ARG A 66 -25.77 19.30 -8.20
N ASN A 67 -25.11 19.98 -9.13
CA ASN A 67 -24.08 19.41 -9.98
C ASN A 67 -22.93 18.84 -9.13
N GLU A 68 -22.38 19.60 -8.18
CA GLU A 68 -21.35 19.12 -7.26
C GLU A 68 -21.76 17.86 -6.50
N LYS A 69 -23.02 17.77 -6.05
CA LYS A 69 -23.56 16.56 -5.38
C LYS A 69 -23.72 15.38 -6.32
N GLU A 70 -24.20 15.61 -7.54
CA GLU A 70 -24.34 14.56 -8.57
C GLU A 70 -22.95 14.04 -9.00
N ASN A 71 -21.97 14.92 -9.15
CA ASN A 71 -20.58 14.56 -9.44
C ASN A 71 -19.89 13.85 -8.27
N GLN A 72 -20.14 14.25 -7.03
CA GLN A 72 -19.69 13.48 -5.85
C GLN A 72 -20.27 12.06 -5.87
N ALA A 73 -21.58 11.91 -6.12
CA ALA A 73 -22.22 10.60 -6.22
C ALA A 73 -21.69 9.76 -7.41
N LEU A 74 -21.43 10.36 -8.57
CA LEU A 74 -20.80 9.70 -9.71
C LEU A 74 -19.38 9.23 -9.41
N ASN A 75 -18.60 10.05 -8.71
CA ASN A 75 -17.24 9.69 -8.27
C ASN A 75 -17.26 8.56 -7.24
N GLU A 76 -18.16 8.60 -6.26
CA GLU A 76 -18.36 7.50 -5.29
C GLU A 76 -18.79 6.19 -5.98
N LEU A 77 -19.74 6.24 -6.90
CA LEU A 77 -20.18 5.08 -7.67
C LEU A 77 -19.06 4.52 -8.55
N THR A 78 -18.28 5.39 -9.20
CA THR A 78 -17.13 5.00 -10.03
C THR A 78 -16.03 4.34 -9.19
N ALA A 79 -15.70 4.92 -8.03
CA ALA A 79 -14.79 4.31 -7.06
C ALA A 79 -15.31 2.95 -6.56
N LYS A 80 -16.63 2.82 -6.34
CA LYS A 80 -17.24 1.57 -5.91
C LYS A 80 -17.22 0.49 -7.00
N ILE A 81 -17.45 0.86 -8.26
CA ILE A 81 -17.31 -0.04 -9.41
C ILE A 81 -15.86 -0.54 -9.50
N SER A 82 -14.89 0.37 -9.48
CA SER A 82 -13.45 0.02 -9.48
C SER A 82 -13.08 -0.93 -8.34
N GLN A 83 -13.57 -0.67 -7.12
CA GLN A 83 -13.39 -1.59 -5.99
C GLN A 83 -13.97 -2.98 -6.28
N LEU A 84 -15.22 -3.07 -6.75
CA LEU A 84 -15.91 -4.34 -7.02
C LEU A 84 -15.29 -5.12 -8.19
N GLU A 85 -14.72 -4.43 -9.18
CA GLU A 85 -13.99 -5.05 -10.28
C GLU A 85 -12.66 -5.66 -9.80
N ASN A 86 -11.91 -4.94 -8.97
CA ASN A 86 -10.69 -5.47 -8.32
C ASN A 86 -11.01 -6.67 -7.41
N ASP A 87 -12.00 -6.56 -6.53
CA ASP A 87 -12.52 -7.65 -5.69
C ASP A 87 -12.88 -8.91 -6.51
N LYS A 88 -13.44 -8.72 -7.71
CA LYS A 88 -13.85 -9.80 -8.61
C LYS A 88 -12.64 -10.46 -9.28
N ILE A 89 -11.64 -9.66 -9.68
CA ILE A 89 -10.37 -10.15 -10.24
C ILE A 89 -9.61 -10.95 -9.18
N GLU A 90 -9.40 -10.39 -7.98
CA GLU A 90 -8.73 -11.08 -6.88
C GLU A 90 -9.41 -12.42 -6.55
N LYS A 91 -10.75 -12.44 -6.40
CA LYS A 91 -11.50 -13.68 -6.15
C LYS A 91 -11.38 -14.69 -7.31
N ALA A 92 -11.16 -14.25 -8.54
CA ALA A 92 -10.91 -15.13 -9.68
C ALA A 92 -9.47 -15.69 -9.66
N GLU A 93 -8.48 -14.86 -9.35
CA GLU A 93 -7.09 -15.31 -9.16
C GLU A 93 -6.96 -16.30 -8.01
N TYR A 94 -7.59 -16.05 -6.85
CA TYR A 94 -7.57 -16.98 -5.73
C TYR A 94 -8.14 -18.35 -6.14
N ARG A 95 -9.30 -18.37 -6.83
CA ARG A 95 -9.87 -19.63 -7.37
C ARG A 95 -8.90 -20.33 -8.33
N GLN A 96 -8.29 -19.60 -9.25
CA GLN A 96 -7.33 -20.17 -10.20
C GLN A 96 -6.08 -20.73 -9.51
N ARG A 97 -5.61 -20.12 -8.41
CA ARG A 97 -4.48 -20.63 -7.62
C ARG A 97 -4.86 -21.92 -6.91
N PHE A 98 -6.03 -21.96 -6.24
CA PHE A 98 -6.53 -23.18 -5.61
C PHE A 98 -6.78 -24.32 -6.61
N GLU A 99 -7.28 -24.02 -7.82
CA GLU A 99 -7.47 -24.98 -8.90
C GLU A 99 -6.13 -25.60 -9.34
N LYS A 100 -5.09 -24.78 -9.56
CA LYS A 100 -3.74 -25.25 -9.86
C LYS A 100 -3.09 -26.04 -8.72
N GLU A 101 -3.33 -25.66 -7.47
CA GLU A 101 -2.86 -26.40 -6.29
C GLU A 101 -3.50 -27.80 -6.23
N ILE A 102 -4.79 -27.93 -6.56
CA ILE A 102 -5.48 -29.22 -6.67
C ILE A 102 -4.92 -30.05 -7.83
N GLU A 103 -4.79 -29.46 -9.03
CA GLU A 103 -4.20 -30.14 -10.20
C GLU A 103 -2.78 -30.67 -9.91
N ALA A 104 -1.95 -29.89 -9.20
CA ALA A 104 -0.61 -30.29 -8.80
C ALA A 104 -0.60 -31.46 -7.80
N ILE A 105 -1.52 -31.46 -6.82
CA ILE A 105 -1.68 -32.57 -5.87
C ILE A 105 -2.17 -33.84 -6.59
N GLU A 106 -3.10 -33.72 -7.55
CA GLU A 106 -3.57 -34.85 -8.35
C GLU A 106 -2.49 -35.42 -9.27
N GLU A 107 -1.64 -34.56 -9.87
CA GLU A 107 -0.49 -35.00 -10.66
C GLU A 107 0.54 -35.72 -9.77
N GLN A 108 0.90 -35.12 -8.63
CA GLN A 108 1.83 -35.74 -7.66
C GLN A 108 1.32 -37.12 -7.20
N TRP A 109 0.03 -37.24 -6.89
CA TRP A 109 -0.56 -38.52 -6.51
C TRP A 109 -0.51 -39.55 -7.65
N ARG A 110 -0.72 -39.12 -8.90
CA ARG A 110 -0.59 -39.99 -10.07
C ARG A 110 0.86 -40.42 -10.32
N THR A 111 1.85 -39.54 -10.14
CA THR A 111 3.27 -39.92 -10.25
C THR A 111 3.69 -40.88 -9.15
N GLU A 112 3.36 -40.60 -7.88
CA GLU A 112 3.67 -41.48 -6.74
C GLU A 112 3.02 -42.87 -6.91
N SER A 113 1.76 -42.92 -7.39
CA SER A 113 1.07 -44.17 -7.68
C SER A 113 1.78 -44.98 -8.78
N ALA A 114 2.20 -44.34 -9.88
CA ALA A 114 2.92 -44.99 -10.97
C ALA A 114 4.32 -45.49 -10.54
N GLU A 115 5.04 -44.72 -9.72
CA GLU A 115 6.32 -45.13 -9.14
C GLU A 115 6.17 -46.35 -8.23
N LEU A 116 5.17 -46.37 -7.35
CA LEU A 116 4.87 -47.50 -6.48
C LEU A 116 4.50 -48.76 -7.28
N VAL A 117 3.68 -48.64 -8.32
CA VAL A 117 3.36 -49.77 -9.24
C VAL A 117 4.64 -50.29 -9.92
N THR A 118 5.50 -49.40 -10.37
CA THR A 118 6.78 -49.75 -11.02
C THR A 118 7.73 -50.46 -10.04
N ALA A 119 7.81 -49.99 -8.79
CA ALA A 119 8.59 -50.61 -7.73
C ALA A 119 8.06 -52.01 -7.38
N VAL A 120 6.74 -52.17 -7.28
CA VAL A 120 6.10 -53.48 -7.06
C VAL A 120 6.39 -54.45 -8.22
N ALA A 121 6.28 -54.01 -9.48
CA ALA A 121 6.61 -54.83 -10.64
C ALA A 121 8.07 -55.32 -10.61
N ARG A 122 9.02 -54.41 -10.35
CA ARG A 122 10.45 -54.75 -10.21
C ARG A 122 10.70 -55.75 -9.07
N LEU A 123 10.10 -55.55 -7.90
CA LEU A 123 10.22 -56.46 -6.76
C LEU A 123 9.59 -57.84 -7.02
N GLN A 124 8.49 -57.90 -7.79
CA GLN A 124 7.87 -59.15 -8.22
C GLN A 124 8.77 -59.91 -9.20
N ASP A 125 9.39 -59.23 -10.17
CA ASP A 125 10.28 -59.86 -11.14
C ASP A 125 11.59 -60.32 -10.50
N GLU A 126 12.12 -59.58 -9.52
CA GLU A 126 13.22 -60.04 -8.68
C GLU A 126 12.83 -61.27 -7.84
N ASN A 127 11.64 -61.29 -7.24
CA ASN A 127 11.12 -62.48 -6.56
C ASN A 127 11.00 -63.69 -7.50
N LYS A 128 10.48 -63.50 -8.72
CA LYS A 128 10.42 -64.56 -9.75
C LYS A 128 11.82 -65.05 -10.12
N ARG A 129 12.78 -64.14 -10.30
CA ARG A 129 14.18 -64.45 -10.61
C ARG A 129 14.83 -65.28 -9.50
N LEU A 130 14.73 -64.83 -8.25
CA LEU A 130 15.27 -65.55 -7.08
C LEU A 130 14.63 -66.93 -6.91
N ARG A 131 13.30 -67.04 -7.08
CA ARG A 131 12.60 -68.34 -7.06
C ARG A 131 13.06 -69.29 -8.17
N ARG A 132 13.35 -68.79 -9.38
CA ARG A 132 13.94 -69.60 -10.46
C ARG A 132 15.37 -70.05 -10.09
N THR A 133 16.18 -69.19 -9.50
CA THR A 133 17.54 -69.54 -9.05
C THR A 133 17.52 -70.58 -7.93
N ILE A 134 16.60 -70.48 -6.97
CA ILE A 134 16.43 -71.44 -5.87
C ILE A 134 15.88 -72.79 -6.38
N ASN A 135 14.97 -72.76 -7.35
CA ASN A 135 14.35 -73.96 -7.91
C ASN A 135 15.13 -74.59 -9.09
N SER A 136 16.24 -73.98 -9.52
CA SER A 136 17.11 -74.57 -10.52
C SER A 136 17.97 -75.65 -9.88
N PRO A 137 17.94 -76.91 -10.34
CA PRO A 137 19.00 -77.85 -10.01
C PRO A 137 20.33 -77.27 -10.50
N ALA A 138 21.41 -77.55 -9.76
CA ALA A 138 22.73 -77.01 -10.01
C ALA A 138 23.48 -77.79 -11.10
N ASP A 139 22.89 -77.87 -12.30
CA ASP A 139 23.45 -78.59 -13.44
C ASP A 139 24.16 -77.61 -14.40
N GLY A 140 25.49 -77.73 -14.45
CA GLY A 140 26.33 -76.88 -15.30
C GLY A 140 26.52 -77.43 -16.71
N GLU A 141 25.78 -76.91 -17.70
CA GLU A 141 26.12 -77.01 -19.13
C GLU A 141 26.29 -75.60 -19.75
N PHE A 142 27.41 -74.93 -19.48
CA PHE A 142 27.72 -73.58 -19.97
C PHE A 142 28.34 -73.53 -21.40
N TRP A 143 28.79 -74.67 -21.96
CA TRP A 143 29.70 -74.69 -23.12
C TRP A 143 29.13 -75.26 -24.43
N LYS A 144 27.82 -75.51 -24.51
CA LYS A 144 27.20 -76.34 -25.58
C LYS A 144 26.42 -75.55 -26.65
N TRP A 145 26.90 -74.39 -27.09
CA TRP A 145 26.24 -73.61 -28.17
C TRP A 145 27.16 -72.87 -29.15
N THR A 146 28.46 -73.15 -29.16
CA THR A 146 29.44 -72.37 -29.99
C THR A 146 29.76 -72.98 -31.35
N SER A 147 29.20 -74.14 -31.71
CA SER A 147 29.53 -74.86 -32.96
C SER A 147 28.31 -75.48 -33.64
N ALA A 148 27.48 -74.65 -34.27
CA ALA A 148 26.45 -75.08 -35.23
C ALA A 148 26.69 -74.41 -36.61
N PRO A 149 26.56 -75.13 -37.74
CA PRO A 149 26.73 -74.58 -39.09
C PRO A 149 25.72 -73.47 -39.45
N PRO A 150 25.91 -72.72 -40.55
CA PRO A 150 24.94 -71.70 -40.98
C PRO A 150 23.67 -72.34 -41.55
N SER A 151 22.61 -72.36 -40.73
CA SER A 151 21.25 -72.69 -41.15
C SER A 151 20.48 -71.41 -41.54
N PRO A 152 19.47 -71.49 -42.44
CA PRO A 152 18.70 -70.31 -42.89
C PRO A 152 17.97 -69.53 -41.77
N ALA A 153 17.78 -70.14 -40.60
CA ALA A 153 17.32 -69.43 -39.40
C ALA A 153 18.26 -68.26 -39.00
N ARG A 154 19.59 -68.41 -39.16
CA ARG A 154 20.56 -67.36 -38.81
C ARG A 154 20.46 -66.14 -39.73
N GLU A 155 20.07 -66.33 -40.99
CA GLU A 155 19.86 -65.23 -41.94
C GLU A 155 18.60 -64.43 -41.57
N HIS A 156 17.52 -65.13 -41.18
CA HIS A 156 16.31 -64.48 -40.67
C HIS A 156 16.58 -63.71 -39.36
N ASP A 157 17.30 -64.33 -38.41
CA ASP A 157 17.71 -63.66 -37.17
C ASP A 157 18.60 -62.43 -37.45
N GLN A 158 19.52 -62.52 -38.42
CA GLN A 158 20.37 -61.41 -38.83
C GLN A 158 19.56 -60.28 -39.49
N GLU A 159 18.54 -60.59 -40.28
CA GLU A 159 17.63 -59.60 -40.84
C GLU A 159 16.79 -58.92 -39.74
N VAL A 160 16.25 -59.68 -38.79
CA VAL A 160 15.51 -59.14 -37.64
C VAL A 160 16.40 -58.24 -36.79
N LEU A 161 17.63 -58.65 -36.48
CA LEU A 161 18.60 -57.83 -35.75
C LEU A 161 18.99 -56.57 -36.53
N SER A 162 19.13 -56.63 -37.86
CA SER A 162 19.39 -55.46 -38.70
C SER A 162 18.21 -54.48 -38.69
N ARG A 163 16.98 -54.98 -38.82
CA ARG A 163 15.74 -54.17 -38.72
C ARG A 163 15.62 -53.52 -37.34
N LEU A 164 15.86 -54.26 -36.26
CA LEU A 164 15.85 -53.75 -34.88
C LEU A 164 16.93 -52.68 -34.66
N SER A 165 18.15 -52.91 -35.16
CA SER A 165 19.24 -51.93 -35.12
C SER A 165 18.88 -50.63 -35.87
N SER A 166 18.31 -50.76 -37.08
CA SER A 166 17.81 -49.61 -37.86
C SER A 166 16.71 -48.84 -37.14
N THR A 167 15.77 -49.52 -36.47
CA THR A 167 14.75 -48.83 -35.65
C THR A 167 15.32 -48.18 -34.40
N ALA A 168 16.29 -48.80 -33.74
CA ALA A 168 16.94 -48.24 -32.56
C ALA A 168 17.76 -46.98 -32.90
N GLU A 169 18.46 -46.96 -34.04
CA GLU A 169 19.20 -45.77 -34.47
C GLU A 169 18.26 -44.65 -34.93
N LYS A 170 17.13 -44.98 -35.59
CA LYS A 170 16.07 -43.99 -35.85
C LYS A 170 15.52 -43.39 -34.56
N GLN A 171 15.19 -44.22 -33.57
CA GLN A 171 14.71 -43.74 -32.25
C GLN A 171 15.75 -42.86 -31.55
N ARG A 172 17.04 -43.22 -31.57
CA ARG A 172 18.14 -42.37 -31.06
C ARG A 172 18.22 -41.03 -31.79
N SER A 173 18.06 -41.01 -33.12
CA SER A 173 18.05 -39.76 -33.89
C SER A 173 16.87 -38.86 -33.54
N THR A 174 15.68 -39.44 -33.34
CA THR A 174 14.48 -38.70 -32.90
C THR A 174 14.65 -38.15 -31.49
N LEU A 175 15.19 -38.94 -30.55
CA LEU A 175 15.47 -38.50 -29.19
C LEU A 175 16.46 -37.33 -29.18
N ARG A 176 17.58 -37.41 -29.92
CA ARG A 176 18.53 -36.29 -30.06
C ARG A 176 17.89 -35.02 -30.63
N HIS A 177 16.97 -35.15 -31.59
CA HIS A 177 16.26 -33.99 -32.14
C HIS A 177 15.27 -33.39 -31.12
N GLN A 178 14.57 -34.22 -30.35
CA GLN A 178 13.68 -33.78 -29.27
C GLN A 178 14.45 -33.11 -28.13
N GLU A 179 15.63 -33.64 -27.76
CA GLU A 179 16.55 -33.05 -26.78
C GLU A 179 16.95 -31.62 -27.17
N LEU A 180 17.33 -31.41 -28.44
CA LEU A 180 17.66 -30.08 -28.97
C LEU A 180 16.46 -29.13 -28.94
N GLN A 181 15.27 -29.58 -29.35
CA GLN A 181 14.05 -28.75 -29.25
C GLN A 181 13.67 -28.41 -27.81
N LEU A 182 13.92 -29.31 -26.85
CA LEU A 182 13.71 -29.04 -25.43
C LEU A 182 14.73 -28.01 -24.92
N GLN A 183 15.99 -28.12 -25.34
CA GLN A 183 17.04 -27.16 -25.00
C GLN A 183 16.75 -25.75 -25.55
N GLU A 184 16.30 -25.63 -26.79
CA GLU A 184 15.86 -24.36 -27.39
C GLU A 184 14.67 -23.76 -26.61
N LYS A 185 13.67 -24.57 -26.26
CA LYS A 185 12.53 -24.12 -25.45
C LYS A 185 12.96 -23.70 -24.04
N GLN A 186 13.91 -24.39 -23.42
CA GLN A 186 14.46 -24.01 -22.12
C GLN A 186 15.13 -22.64 -22.19
N GLN A 187 15.97 -22.39 -23.20
CA GLN A 187 16.61 -21.07 -23.39
C GLN A 187 15.59 -19.94 -23.59
N LEU A 188 14.46 -20.22 -24.27
CA LEU A 188 13.36 -19.25 -24.40
C LEU A 188 12.63 -19.02 -23.07
N ILE A 189 12.41 -20.07 -22.26
CA ILE A 189 11.84 -19.96 -20.91
C ILE A 189 12.75 -19.13 -20.01
N ASP A 190 14.06 -19.39 -20.02
CA ASP A 190 15.04 -18.65 -19.23
C ASP A 190 15.08 -17.17 -19.64
N SER A 191 15.06 -16.87 -20.95
CA SER A 191 15.00 -15.51 -21.48
C SER A 191 13.72 -14.76 -21.09
N LEU A 192 12.56 -15.42 -21.14
CA LEU A 192 11.29 -14.84 -20.71
C LEU A 192 11.23 -14.64 -19.19
N THR A 193 11.78 -15.57 -18.41
CA THR A 193 11.87 -15.47 -16.95
C THR A 193 12.70 -14.24 -16.54
N ASN A 194 13.86 -14.06 -17.17
CA ASN A 194 14.70 -12.87 -17.00
C ASN A 194 13.97 -11.54 -17.35
N GLN A 195 13.08 -11.55 -18.36
CA GLN A 195 12.26 -10.38 -18.70
C GLN A 195 11.18 -10.10 -17.65
N VAL A 196 10.51 -11.15 -17.15
CA VAL A 196 9.53 -11.05 -16.06
C VAL A 196 10.17 -10.51 -14.78
N GLU A 197 11.38 -10.96 -14.42
CA GLU A 197 12.11 -10.46 -13.25
C GLU A 197 12.47 -8.98 -13.37
N LYS A 198 12.93 -8.53 -14.55
CA LYS A 198 13.20 -7.11 -14.85
C LYS A 198 11.93 -6.26 -14.73
N LEU A 199 10.80 -6.73 -15.28
CA LEU A 199 9.51 -6.05 -15.14
C LEU A 199 9.02 -6.03 -13.69
N ALA A 200 9.25 -7.09 -12.92
CA ALA A 200 8.92 -7.16 -11.50
C ALA A 200 9.77 -6.20 -10.65
N GLN A 201 11.05 -5.99 -11.00
CA GLN A 201 11.92 -4.97 -10.40
C GLN A 201 11.39 -3.56 -10.69
N VAL A 202 11.15 -3.21 -11.96
CA VAL A 202 10.59 -1.91 -12.34
C VAL A 202 9.23 -1.66 -11.64
N SER A 203 8.38 -2.68 -11.55
CA SER A 203 7.10 -2.60 -10.84
C SER A 203 7.23 -2.43 -9.32
N ARG A 204 8.34 -2.90 -8.70
CA ARG A 204 8.65 -2.61 -7.29
C ARG A 204 9.12 -1.16 -7.12
N ASP A 205 9.95 -0.66 -8.02
CA ASP A 205 10.49 0.70 -7.93
C ASP A 205 9.46 1.78 -8.28
N LEU A 206 8.55 1.53 -9.22
CA LEU A 206 7.41 2.41 -9.48
C LEU A 206 6.47 2.49 -8.26
N ARG A 207 6.21 1.38 -7.56
CA ARG A 207 5.43 1.38 -6.31
C ARG A 207 6.11 2.17 -5.19
N ARG A 208 7.45 2.09 -5.09
CA ARG A 208 8.25 2.91 -4.15
C ARG A 208 8.13 4.41 -4.49
N LYS A 209 8.32 4.79 -5.76
CA LYS A 209 8.17 6.18 -6.22
C LYS A 209 6.76 6.73 -6.00
N HIS A 210 5.73 5.94 -6.30
CA HIS A 210 4.34 6.33 -6.07
C HIS A 210 4.09 6.60 -4.57
N LYS A 211 4.54 5.73 -3.68
CA LYS A 211 4.44 5.96 -2.22
C LYS A 211 5.20 7.20 -1.75
N GLN A 212 6.36 7.50 -2.34
CA GLN A 212 7.13 8.72 -2.05
C GLN A 212 6.39 9.99 -2.51
N LEU A 213 5.80 9.98 -3.71
CA LEU A 213 4.99 11.10 -4.22
C LEU A 213 3.70 11.28 -3.39
N GLN A 214 3.02 10.19 -3.03
CA GLN A 214 1.84 10.22 -2.17
C GLN A 214 2.15 10.80 -0.77
N ASN A 215 3.33 10.49 -0.22
CA ASN A 215 3.80 11.08 1.04
C ASN A 215 4.08 12.59 0.91
N GLN A 216 4.76 13.02 -0.16
CA GLN A 216 5.02 14.44 -0.40
C GLN A 216 3.70 15.22 -0.60
N MET A 217 2.76 14.67 -1.38
CA MET A 217 1.43 15.27 -1.56
C MET A 217 0.68 15.42 -0.22
N ARG A 218 0.79 14.43 0.68
CA ARG A 218 0.19 14.54 2.01
C ARG A 218 0.81 15.66 2.85
N LEU A 219 2.15 15.76 2.89
CA LEU A 219 2.86 16.83 3.61
C LEU A 219 2.45 18.22 3.09
N VAL A 220 2.44 18.42 1.77
CA VAL A 220 1.99 19.68 1.15
C VAL A 220 0.53 20.00 1.49
N CYS A 221 -0.35 19.00 1.58
CA CYS A 221 -1.73 19.20 2.04
C CYS A 221 -1.80 19.59 3.53
N GLU A 222 -0.97 19.00 4.39
CA GLU A 222 -0.85 19.31 5.82
C GLU A 222 -0.35 20.77 6.01
N GLU A 223 0.75 21.15 5.35
CA GLU A 223 1.29 22.51 5.32
C GLU A 223 0.24 23.53 4.83
N ARG A 224 -0.48 23.22 3.74
CA ARG A 224 -1.57 24.08 3.23
C ARG A 224 -2.67 24.27 4.28
N THR A 225 -3.05 23.22 5.02
CA THR A 225 -4.07 23.35 6.07
C THR A 225 -3.59 24.18 7.26
N GLU A 226 -2.32 24.05 7.65
CA GLU A 226 -1.72 24.87 8.70
C GLU A 226 -1.66 26.36 8.30
N LEU A 227 -1.14 26.68 7.11
CA LEU A 227 -1.13 28.04 6.58
C LEU A 227 -2.54 28.63 6.46
N THR A 228 -3.52 27.83 6.04
CA THR A 228 -4.93 28.26 5.97
C THR A 228 -5.48 28.59 7.37
N ALA A 229 -5.14 27.79 8.39
CA ALA A 229 -5.55 28.06 9.78
C ALA A 229 -4.90 29.34 10.34
N ILE A 230 -3.62 29.57 10.04
CA ILE A 230 -2.89 30.80 10.43
C ILE A 230 -3.56 32.03 9.79
N VAL A 231 -3.81 32.00 8.47
CA VAL A 231 -4.47 33.11 7.75
C VAL A 231 -5.87 33.37 8.30
N GLN A 232 -6.65 32.32 8.60
CA GLN A 232 -7.96 32.48 9.23
C GLN A 232 -7.88 33.08 10.64
N SER A 233 -6.86 32.74 11.43
CA SER A 233 -6.65 33.36 12.76
C SER A 233 -6.35 34.85 12.62
N GLN A 234 -5.37 35.20 11.78
CA GLN A 234 -4.99 36.59 11.51
C GLN A 234 -6.18 37.42 11.00
N GLN A 235 -7.04 36.84 10.13
CA GLN A 235 -8.23 37.53 9.65
C GLN A 235 -9.26 37.78 10.77
N ARG A 236 -9.41 36.87 11.74
CA ARG A 236 -10.24 37.09 12.95
C ARG A 236 -9.66 38.20 13.81
N ASP A 237 -8.35 38.22 14.02
CA ASP A 237 -7.65 39.23 14.83
C ASP A 237 -7.77 40.63 14.20
N ILE A 238 -7.56 40.75 12.88
CA ILE A 238 -7.80 42.00 12.12
C ILE A 238 -9.26 42.46 12.29
N THR A 239 -10.22 41.54 12.16
CA THR A 239 -11.65 41.86 12.31
C THR A 239 -12.00 42.29 13.74
N ALA A 240 -11.32 41.74 14.76
CA ALA A 240 -11.48 42.14 16.15
C ALA A 240 -10.90 43.54 16.40
N LEU A 241 -9.69 43.82 15.90
CA LEU A 241 -9.03 45.13 16.01
C LEU A 241 -9.84 46.24 15.32
N GLN A 242 -10.33 45.99 14.10
CA GLN A 242 -11.21 46.93 13.39
C GLN A 242 -12.49 47.23 14.19
N LYS A 243 -13.06 46.24 14.89
CA LYS A 243 -14.22 46.44 15.77
C LYS A 243 -13.88 47.22 17.03
N SER A 244 -12.70 47.02 17.64
CA SER A 244 -12.27 47.84 18.78
C SER A 244 -11.95 49.27 18.38
N ASP A 245 -11.36 49.50 17.22
CA ASP A 245 -11.09 50.86 16.72
C ASP A 245 -12.38 51.60 16.38
N ALA A 246 -13.35 50.91 15.76
CA ALA A 246 -14.69 51.47 15.55
C ALA A 246 -15.41 51.77 16.87
N LYS A 247 -15.24 50.93 17.90
CA LYS A 247 -15.79 51.15 19.25
C LYS A 247 -15.15 52.38 19.90
N ASN A 248 -13.81 52.48 19.88
CA ASN A 248 -13.05 53.57 20.49
C ASN A 248 -13.30 54.92 19.80
N LYS A 249 -13.40 54.93 18.46
CA LYS A 249 -13.75 56.12 17.67
C LYS A 249 -15.19 56.59 17.93
N CYS A 250 -16.08 55.70 18.37
CA CYS A 250 -17.42 56.08 18.81
C CYS A 250 -17.43 56.73 20.20
N THR A 251 -16.45 56.46 21.05
CA THR A 251 -16.33 57.05 22.40
C THR A 251 -15.70 58.46 22.40
N SER A 252 -14.97 58.83 21.35
CA SER A 252 -14.36 60.17 21.22
C SER A 252 -15.17 61.17 20.38
N CYS A 253 -16.39 60.83 19.96
CA CYS A 253 -17.29 61.74 19.23
C CYS A 253 -18.07 62.71 20.15
N SER A 254 -17.51 63.02 21.32
CA SER A 254 -17.98 64.10 22.18
C SER A 254 -16.80 64.95 22.64
N VAL A 255 -16.88 66.26 22.35
CA VAL A 255 -16.03 67.37 22.81
C VAL A 255 -14.82 67.73 21.92
N ALA A 256 -14.64 69.06 21.78
CA ALA A 256 -13.53 69.86 21.25
C ALA A 256 -13.49 70.18 19.74
N MET A 257 -13.67 71.48 19.47
CA MET A 257 -13.21 72.20 18.28
C MET A 257 -11.69 72.51 18.40
N GLU A 258 -11.09 72.94 17.29
CA GLU A 258 -9.97 73.90 17.20
C GLU A 258 -8.72 73.65 18.09
N ASP A 259 -7.62 73.20 17.46
CA ASP A 259 -6.44 74.07 17.32
C ASP A 259 -5.53 73.60 16.16
N ASP A 260 -4.66 74.50 15.68
CA ASP A 260 -3.77 74.30 14.52
C ASP A 260 -2.36 73.78 14.91
N GLU A 261 -1.45 73.66 13.94
CA GLU A 261 -0.01 73.35 14.11
C GLU A 261 0.40 71.92 14.59
N ASP A 262 0.27 70.90 13.71
CA ASP A 262 1.40 69.99 13.38
C ASP A 262 1.02 68.92 12.31
N GLN A 263 0.75 69.35 11.07
CA GLN A 263 0.47 68.42 9.95
C GLN A 263 1.72 68.05 9.13
N SER A 264 2.88 68.64 9.41
CA SER A 264 4.12 68.39 8.64
C SER A 264 4.69 66.96 8.80
N SER A 265 4.17 66.17 9.76
CA SER A 265 4.69 64.85 10.13
C SER A 265 3.73 63.69 9.82
N LYS A 266 2.57 63.97 9.20
CA LYS A 266 1.58 62.93 8.85
C LYS A 266 1.81 62.44 7.42
N PRO A 267 2.11 61.13 7.21
CA PRO A 267 2.39 60.61 5.88
C PRO A 267 1.11 60.63 5.02
N THR A 268 1.11 61.50 4.01
CA THR A 268 -0.03 61.75 3.09
C THR A 268 -0.21 60.70 2.00
N PHE A 269 0.47 59.56 2.10
CA PHE A 269 0.36 58.48 1.12
C PHE A 269 -0.99 57.78 1.20
N SER A 270 -1.66 57.65 0.05
CA SER A 270 -2.83 56.79 -0.09
C SER A 270 -2.48 55.32 0.22
N VAL A 271 -3.46 54.52 0.63
CA VAL A 271 -3.28 53.08 0.91
C VAL A 271 -2.69 52.33 -0.31
N ARG A 272 -2.97 52.81 -1.53
CA ARG A 272 -2.40 52.30 -2.78
C ARG A 272 -0.90 52.61 -2.91
N GLU A 273 -0.50 53.84 -2.64
CA GLU A 273 0.92 54.25 -2.66
C GLU A 273 1.70 53.57 -1.55
N LEU A 274 1.16 53.47 -0.34
CA LEU A 274 1.79 52.72 0.75
C LEU A 274 2.01 51.25 0.38
N ARG A 275 1.05 50.61 -0.30
CA ARG A 275 1.21 49.24 -0.81
C ARG A 275 2.30 49.15 -1.89
N ALA A 276 2.39 50.12 -2.80
CA ALA A 276 3.44 50.18 -3.82
C ALA A 276 4.83 50.37 -3.20
N ILE A 277 4.97 51.34 -2.28
CA ILE A 277 6.21 51.61 -1.54
C ILE A 277 6.66 50.39 -0.72
N LEU A 278 5.72 49.67 -0.08
CA LEU A 278 6.04 48.42 0.63
C LEU A 278 6.50 47.30 -0.31
N HIS A 279 5.96 47.22 -1.53
CA HIS A 279 6.37 46.26 -2.54
C HIS A 279 7.78 46.58 -3.07
N GLU A 280 8.03 47.84 -3.43
CA GLU A 280 9.34 48.34 -3.86
C GLU A 280 10.40 48.14 -2.77
N ARG A 281 10.08 48.49 -1.51
CA ARG A 281 10.93 48.20 -0.33
C ARG A 281 11.26 46.72 -0.21
N ASN A 282 10.30 45.82 -0.46
CA ASN A 282 10.55 44.37 -0.38
C ASN A 282 11.47 43.90 -1.53
N GLU A 283 11.30 44.41 -2.74
CA GLU A 283 12.24 44.15 -3.84
C GLU A 283 13.64 44.68 -3.56
N LEU A 284 13.74 45.92 -3.03
CA LEU A 284 15.02 46.53 -2.67
C LEU A 284 15.71 45.76 -1.55
N LYS A 285 14.97 45.25 -0.55
CA LYS A 285 15.53 44.32 0.46
C LYS A 285 16.05 43.04 -0.17
N LEU A 286 15.33 42.44 -1.14
CA LEU A 286 15.80 41.24 -1.83
C LEU A 286 17.03 41.51 -2.71
N LYS A 287 17.12 42.70 -3.32
CA LYS A 287 18.31 43.16 -4.07
C LYS A 287 19.49 43.45 -3.14
N LEU A 288 19.24 44.04 -1.97
CA LEU A 288 20.24 44.29 -0.93
C LEU A 288 20.80 42.99 -0.36
N ASN A 289 19.96 42.04 0.05
CA ASN A 289 20.41 40.71 0.50
C ASN A 289 21.31 40.02 -0.55
N ARG A 290 20.95 40.07 -1.83
CA ARG A 290 21.80 39.50 -2.89
C ARG A 290 23.13 40.24 -3.06
N ALA A 291 23.16 41.56 -2.90
CA ALA A 291 24.39 42.34 -2.94
C ALA A 291 25.27 42.08 -1.71
N GLU A 292 24.66 41.92 -0.54
CA GLU A 292 25.34 41.51 0.70
C GLU A 292 25.89 40.08 0.60
N GLU A 293 25.13 39.12 0.07
CA GLU A 293 25.61 37.76 -0.25
C GLU A 293 26.80 37.79 -1.22
N GLN A 294 26.76 38.64 -2.25
CA GLN A 294 27.87 38.82 -3.19
C GLN A 294 29.10 39.44 -2.54
N LEU A 295 28.94 40.47 -1.70
CA LEU A 295 30.04 41.07 -0.94
C LEU A 295 30.63 40.09 0.09
N GLN A 296 29.78 39.30 0.74
CA GLN A 296 30.21 38.30 1.71
C GLN A 296 30.93 37.12 1.04
N ALA A 297 30.53 36.72 -0.16
CA ALA A 297 31.26 35.76 -0.98
C ALA A 297 32.65 36.29 -1.38
N LEU A 298 32.77 37.58 -1.72
CA LEU A 298 34.05 38.22 -2.04
C LEU A 298 34.94 38.47 -0.79
N GLN A 299 34.35 38.64 0.40
CA GLN A 299 35.09 38.67 1.67
C GLN A 299 35.52 37.28 2.16
N ALA A 300 34.80 36.23 1.76
CA ALA A 300 35.13 34.84 2.05
C ALA A 300 36.19 34.25 1.08
N GLU A 301 36.60 35.00 0.05
CA GLU A 301 37.71 34.63 -0.83
C GLU A 301 39.05 35.01 -0.17
N PRO A 302 39.88 34.04 0.25
CA PRO A 302 41.10 34.33 0.98
C PRO A 302 42.17 34.90 0.04
N GLN A 303 42.67 36.10 0.34
CA GLN A 303 43.96 36.52 -0.22
C GLN A 303 45.05 35.53 0.25
N PRO A 304 45.85 34.97 -0.67
CA PRO A 304 47.07 34.27 -0.28
C PRO A 304 48.16 35.28 0.12
N ASP A 305 49.02 34.81 1.04
CA ASP A 305 50.36 35.32 1.35
C ASP A 305 50.50 36.66 2.11
N SER A 306 50.65 36.59 3.43
CA SER A 306 52.00 36.79 4.04
C SER A 306 52.08 36.54 5.58
N ILE A 307 52.99 35.63 5.97
CA ILE A 307 54.01 35.67 7.06
C ILE A 307 53.74 36.67 8.25
N VAL A 308 53.79 36.36 9.56
CA VAL A 308 54.80 35.58 10.35
C VAL A 308 54.30 35.13 11.76
N SER A 309 54.90 34.06 12.30
CA SER A 309 55.28 33.78 13.73
C SER A 309 54.30 33.84 14.92
N SER A 310 54.12 32.65 15.52
CA SER A 310 54.56 32.26 16.90
C SER A 310 54.31 33.14 18.13
N GLY A 311 53.75 32.54 19.21
CA GLY A 311 54.18 32.83 20.59
C GLY A 311 53.16 32.66 21.72
N SER A 312 53.40 31.66 22.57
CA SER A 312 52.88 31.35 23.93
C SER A 312 52.00 32.34 24.72
N ASP A 313 51.01 31.74 25.40
CA ASP A 313 50.70 31.84 26.85
C ASP A 313 50.91 33.18 27.59
N THR A 314 49.84 33.73 28.20
CA THR A 314 49.56 33.59 29.65
C THR A 314 48.31 34.39 30.09
N SER A 315 47.75 34.04 31.24
CA SER A 315 46.37 34.38 31.67
C SER A 315 46.28 35.66 32.58
N PRO A 316 45.32 35.83 33.53
CA PRO A 316 44.02 36.52 33.30
C PRO A 316 43.62 37.57 34.40
N CYS A 317 42.50 38.29 34.22
CA CYS A 317 41.62 38.81 35.30
C CYS A 317 40.27 39.34 34.73
N ILE A 318 39.06 38.89 35.15
CA ILE A 318 38.32 39.08 36.43
C ILE A 318 37.71 40.51 36.50
N SER A 319 36.37 40.72 36.48
CA SER A 319 35.44 40.35 37.56
C SER A 319 33.93 40.32 37.20
N THR A 320 33.19 39.35 37.79
CA THR A 320 31.83 39.46 38.44
C THR A 320 30.61 39.95 37.64
N THR A 321 29.39 39.38 37.73
CA THR A 321 28.68 38.50 38.70
C THR A 321 27.79 37.50 37.93
N ALA A 322 27.77 36.18 38.21
CA ALA A 322 26.97 35.45 39.24
C ALA A 322 25.44 35.49 38.95
N VAL A 323 24.62 34.42 38.96
CA VAL A 323 24.68 32.99 39.36
C VAL A 323 23.66 32.21 38.48
N ASP A 324 23.56 30.87 38.38
CA ASP A 324 24.15 29.71 39.11
C ASP A 324 24.31 28.48 38.14
N ASP A 325 24.80 27.37 38.66
CA ASP A 325 25.20 26.08 38.06
C ASP A 325 24.12 24.97 37.90
N GLU A 326 24.34 23.99 36.99
CA GLU A 326 24.37 22.52 37.33
C GLU A 326 25.11 21.68 36.24
N ALA A 327 25.60 20.49 36.59
CA ALA A 327 26.72 19.77 35.95
C ALA A 327 26.31 18.62 34.97
N PRO A 328 27.26 17.96 34.23
CA PRO A 328 26.96 17.29 32.96
C PRO A 328 26.64 15.78 33.05
N VAL A 329 25.52 15.33 32.46
CA VAL A 329 25.12 13.90 32.44
C VAL A 329 24.44 13.47 31.12
N GLN A 330 25.13 12.57 30.39
CA GLN A 330 24.60 11.42 29.66
C GLN A 330 23.82 11.61 28.33
N GLY A 331 24.24 10.87 27.30
CA GLY A 331 23.63 10.86 25.96
C GLY A 331 22.26 10.15 25.91
N PRO A 332 21.53 10.24 24.77
CA PRO A 332 20.15 9.81 24.67
C PRO A 332 19.95 8.34 25.04
N LEU A 333 19.06 8.11 26.02
CA LEU A 333 18.72 6.80 26.54
C LEU A 333 18.01 5.94 25.47
N PRO A 334 18.21 4.61 25.43
CA PRO A 334 17.46 3.72 24.53
C PRO A 334 15.95 3.80 24.78
N ALA A 335 15.16 3.68 23.70
CA ALA A 335 13.70 3.75 23.74
C ALA A 335 13.06 2.76 24.72
N GLU A 336 11.93 3.16 25.31
CA GLU A 336 11.20 2.35 26.29
C GLU A 336 10.72 1.01 25.69
N PRO A 337 10.67 -0.10 26.47
CA PRO A 337 10.42 -1.45 25.94
C PRO A 337 9.06 -1.70 25.25
N ASP A 338 8.17 -0.72 25.19
CA ASP A 338 6.82 -0.84 24.66
C ASP A 338 6.61 -0.30 23.25
N ASP A 339 7.56 0.47 22.70
CA ASP A 339 7.40 1.19 21.42
C ASP A 339 8.00 0.47 20.19
N ALA A 340 8.17 -0.86 20.29
CA ALA A 340 8.71 -1.67 19.21
C ALA A 340 7.70 -1.88 18.05
N PRO A 341 8.11 -1.74 16.78
CA PRO A 341 7.21 -1.62 15.63
C PRO A 341 6.37 -2.89 15.30
N TRP A 342 6.65 -4.01 15.97
CA TRP A 342 5.86 -5.25 15.87
C TRP A 342 4.61 -5.29 16.76
N LYS A 343 4.42 -4.32 17.68
CA LYS A 343 3.27 -4.31 18.62
C LYS A 343 1.93 -3.88 17.98
N ARG A 344 1.89 -3.66 16.65
CA ARG A 344 0.72 -3.17 15.91
C ARG A 344 -0.22 -4.31 15.47
N ASN A 345 -1.12 -4.69 16.37
CA ASN A 345 -2.43 -5.33 16.14
C ASN A 345 -2.48 -6.58 15.21
N SER A 346 -1.90 -7.70 15.64
CA SER A 346 -2.22 -9.01 15.04
C SER A 346 -3.65 -9.48 15.37
N GLY A 347 -4.38 -9.97 14.36
CA GLY A 347 -5.84 -10.15 14.35
C GLY A 347 -6.44 -11.27 15.22
N ILE A 348 -5.69 -11.84 16.15
CA ILE A 348 -6.09 -13.05 16.91
C ILE A 348 -7.09 -12.74 18.04
N ARG A 349 -7.13 -11.52 18.58
CA ARG A 349 -8.08 -11.15 19.66
C ARG A 349 -9.54 -11.02 19.20
N LYS A 350 -9.83 -10.96 17.88
CA LYS A 350 -11.21 -10.91 17.36
C LYS A 350 -11.93 -12.26 17.40
N LEU A 351 -11.20 -13.38 17.44
CA LEU A 351 -11.81 -14.72 17.50
C LEU A 351 -12.40 -15.05 18.88
N PHE A 352 -11.77 -14.56 19.96
CA PHE A 352 -12.26 -14.80 21.33
C PHE A 352 -13.34 -13.81 21.79
N TRP A 353 -13.33 -12.56 21.29
CA TRP A 353 -14.39 -11.61 21.63
C TRP A 353 -15.74 -12.04 21.07
N LEU A 354 -15.78 -12.49 19.81
CA LEU A 354 -17.01 -12.97 19.15
C LEU A 354 -17.58 -14.25 19.81
N ALA A 355 -16.74 -15.05 20.45
CA ALA A 355 -17.14 -16.27 21.16
C ALA A 355 -17.71 -16.00 22.57
N LEU A 356 -17.34 -14.89 23.23
CA LEU A 356 -17.87 -14.53 24.56
C LEU A 356 -19.02 -13.52 24.53
N THR A 357 -19.12 -12.63 23.53
CA THR A 357 -20.24 -11.68 23.45
C THR A 357 -21.52 -12.27 22.85
N ALA A 358 -21.44 -13.36 22.07
CA ALA A 358 -22.60 -14.10 21.55
C ALA A 358 -23.38 -14.91 22.63
N ARG A 359 -23.24 -14.54 23.92
CA ARG A 359 -23.91 -15.19 25.06
C ARG A 359 -24.85 -14.25 25.84
N GLN A 360 -24.94 -12.99 25.43
CA GLN A 360 -26.05 -12.08 25.76
C GLN A 360 -26.81 -11.71 24.47
N ASP A 361 -27.60 -12.66 23.96
CA ASP A 361 -28.97 -12.38 23.51
C ASP A 361 -29.68 -13.67 23.13
N GLY A 362 -30.74 -13.98 23.86
CA GLY A 362 -31.52 -15.19 23.61
C GLY A 362 -32.53 -14.98 22.49
N ARG A 363 -32.25 -15.47 21.28
CA ARG A 363 -33.18 -16.26 20.42
C ARG A 363 -32.60 -16.59 19.03
N ARG A 364 -33.01 -17.76 18.53
CA ARG A 364 -32.81 -18.36 17.19
C ARG A 364 -31.43 -18.99 16.91
N SER A 365 -31.47 -20.16 16.30
CA SER A 365 -30.37 -21.12 16.16
C SER A 365 -29.51 -20.86 14.91
N PRO A 366 -28.18 -21.05 14.96
CA PRO A 366 -27.33 -21.12 13.77
C PRO A 366 -27.42 -22.51 13.09
N PRO A 367 -27.06 -22.62 11.80
CA PRO A 367 -27.18 -23.87 11.04
C PRO A 367 -26.13 -24.93 11.45
N ARG A 368 -26.49 -26.21 11.31
CA ARG A 368 -25.56 -27.33 11.50
C ARG A 368 -24.60 -27.43 10.31
N ILE A 369 -23.34 -27.05 10.51
CA ILE A 369 -22.24 -27.47 9.63
C ILE A 369 -21.80 -28.87 10.06
N SER A 370 -22.07 -29.87 9.22
CA SER A 370 -21.65 -31.26 9.45
C SER A 370 -20.21 -31.48 8.99
N PHE A 371 -19.27 -31.46 9.93
CA PHE A 371 -17.90 -31.93 9.66
C PHE A 371 -17.83 -33.45 9.69
N GLY A 372 -17.26 -34.04 8.64
CA GLY A 372 -17.04 -35.48 8.51
C GLY A 372 -15.98 -36.03 9.48
N PRO A 373 -15.86 -37.37 9.61
CA PRO A 373 -15.17 -38.02 10.73
C PRO A 373 -13.64 -37.84 10.80
N CYS A 374 -12.96 -37.26 9.80
CA CYS A 374 -11.50 -37.13 9.79
C CYS A 374 -10.92 -36.12 10.81
N PHE A 375 -11.71 -35.16 11.32
CA PHE A 375 -11.17 -34.08 12.17
C PHE A 375 -10.91 -34.46 13.64
N ARG A 376 -11.28 -35.66 14.08
CA ARG A 376 -11.12 -36.10 15.49
C ARG A 376 -9.71 -36.57 15.87
N LYS A 377 -8.76 -36.64 14.93
CA LYS A 377 -7.45 -37.28 15.16
C LYS A 377 -6.29 -36.31 15.47
N LEU A 378 -6.51 -34.99 15.38
CA LEU A 378 -5.47 -33.95 15.55
C LEU A 378 -5.54 -33.19 16.91
N PHE A 379 -6.35 -33.65 17.86
CA PHE A 379 -6.51 -33.04 19.19
C PHE A 379 -6.29 -34.04 20.35
N ALA A 380 -5.63 -35.17 20.07
CA ALA A 380 -5.37 -36.23 21.06
C ALA A 380 -3.97 -36.15 21.70
N GLU A 381 -3.09 -35.25 21.24
CA GLU A 381 -1.72 -35.08 21.75
C GLU A 381 -1.48 -33.61 22.14
N SER A 382 -2.08 -33.19 23.26
CA SER A 382 -1.70 -31.95 23.95
C SER A 382 -2.09 -32.05 25.42
N ASP A 383 -1.19 -32.61 26.23
CA ASP A 383 -1.31 -32.62 27.69
C ASP A 383 -1.20 -31.19 28.25
N ILE A 384 -2.34 -30.58 28.55
CA ILE A 384 -2.41 -29.38 29.39
C ILE A 384 -3.41 -29.66 30.52
N ALA A 385 -2.88 -30.07 31.66
CA ALA A 385 -3.66 -30.28 32.86
C ALA A 385 -4.14 -28.93 33.43
N VAL A 386 -5.46 -28.71 33.40
CA VAL A 386 -6.14 -27.72 34.25
C VAL A 386 -7.10 -28.50 35.14
N GLY A 387 -6.80 -28.53 36.44
CA GLY A 387 -7.56 -29.32 37.41
C GLY A 387 -8.92 -28.72 37.75
N GLY A 388 -9.86 -29.56 38.21
CA GLY A 388 -11.12 -29.05 38.75
C GLY A 388 -12.27 -30.05 38.85
N PHE A 389 -12.41 -30.63 40.05
CA PHE A 389 -13.65 -31.06 40.71
C PHE A 389 -14.23 -32.48 40.52
N SER A 390 -14.48 -33.07 41.70
CA SER A 390 -14.95 -34.43 41.95
C SER A 390 -16.40 -34.67 41.52
N ARG A 391 -16.68 -35.87 41.00
CA ARG A 391 -18.05 -36.39 40.88
C ARG A 391 -18.23 -37.65 41.73
N ARG A 392 -19.29 -37.64 42.55
CA ARG A 392 -19.65 -38.72 43.48
C ARG A 392 -19.89 -40.04 42.74
N GLN A 393 -19.44 -41.15 43.31
CA GLN A 393 -19.99 -42.48 43.04
C GLN A 393 -20.79 -42.99 44.25
N LEU A 394 -22.10 -43.09 44.05
CA LEU A 394 -22.96 -44.12 44.66
C LEU A 394 -23.06 -45.23 43.60
N GLY A 395 -23.09 -46.54 43.88
CA GLY A 395 -22.90 -47.24 45.14
C GLY A 395 -23.29 -48.72 44.99
N ARG A 396 -22.32 -49.62 45.20
CA ARG A 396 -22.46 -51.00 45.76
C ARG A 396 -23.60 -51.93 45.29
N SER A 397 -23.24 -52.99 44.55
CA SER A 397 -23.65 -54.39 44.85
C SER A 397 -22.79 -55.44 44.11
N GLY A 398 -22.35 -56.49 44.82
CA GLY A 398 -21.85 -57.77 44.26
C GLY A 398 -23.00 -58.79 44.11
N PRO A 399 -22.79 -60.13 44.00
CA PRO A 399 -21.67 -60.98 44.49
C PRO A 399 -20.90 -61.72 43.36
N ALA A 400 -19.65 -62.21 43.46
CA ALA A 400 -18.95 -63.15 44.36
C ALA A 400 -19.07 -64.66 44.00
N ALA A 401 -17.93 -65.31 43.69
CA ALA A 401 -17.66 -66.75 43.92
C ALA A 401 -16.14 -67.11 43.74
N ALA A 402 -15.71 -68.18 44.42
CA ALA A 402 -14.36 -68.75 44.61
C ALA A 402 -13.40 -68.78 43.38
N ALA A 403 -12.06 -68.70 43.48
CA ALA A 403 -11.06 -69.12 44.49
C ALA A 403 -10.70 -70.63 44.52
N THR A 404 -9.56 -71.01 43.91
CA THR A 404 -8.76 -72.18 44.31
C THR A 404 -7.28 -71.92 43.99
N ALA A 405 -6.40 -72.32 44.90
CA ALA A 405 -4.94 -72.11 44.85
C ALA A 405 -4.21 -73.40 44.38
N PRO A 406 -2.88 -73.38 44.14
CA PRO A 406 -2.21 -74.37 43.30
C PRO A 406 -1.65 -75.60 44.05
N ALA A 407 -1.21 -76.58 43.26
CA ALA A 407 -0.15 -77.54 43.55
C ALA A 407 0.78 -77.63 42.34
#